data_AF-A0A1Y1Q5K9-F1
#
_entry.id   AF-A0A1Y1Q5K9-F1
#
_cell.length_a   1.000
_cell.length_b   1.000
_cell.length_c   1.000
_cell.angle_alpha   90.00
_cell.angle_beta   90.00
_cell.angle_gamma   90.00
#
_symmetry.space_group_name_H-M   'P 1'
#
loop_
_entity.id
_entity.type
_entity.pdbx_description
1 polymer ?
#
loop_
_entity_poly.entity_id
_entity_poly.type
_entity_poly.pdbx_seq_one_letter_code
_entity_poly.pdbx_strand_id
1 'polypeptide(L)'
;MFNSLKQTTTVGPGGKMELCSAELLEGTPVEVIILIIPTETDETELETTDYLWSTEANRQHLLEAIDNVEKRQNLITITSEEWHEKYRV
;
A
#
# COMPACT_ATOMS: atom_id res chain seq x y z
N MET A 1 -25.58 -9.85 -12.57
CA MET A 1 -24.28 -10.11 -13.21
C MET A 1 -23.26 -9.29 -12.45
N PHE A 2 -22.33 -9.92 -11.73
CA PHE A 2 -21.27 -9.19 -11.06
C PHE A 2 -20.15 -8.91 -12.06
N ASN A 3 -19.53 -7.73 -11.94
CA ASN A 3 -18.50 -7.28 -12.88
C ASN A 3 -17.08 -7.62 -12.39
N SER A 4 -16.94 -8.08 -11.14
CA SER A 4 -15.66 -8.44 -10.55
C SER A 4 -15.81 -9.50 -9.46
N LEU A 5 -14.81 -10.37 -9.33
CA LEU A 5 -14.68 -11.40 -8.30
C LEU A 5 -13.34 -11.23 -7.60
N LYS A 6 -13.33 -11.07 -6.28
CA LYS A 6 -12.12 -11.10 -5.46
C LYS A 6 -12.18 -12.34 -4.57
N GLN A 7 -11.27 -13.29 -4.77
CA GLN A 7 -11.17 -14.51 -3.97
C GLN A 7 -9.75 -14.59 -3.37
N THR A 8 -9.67 -14.74 -2.05
CA THR A 8 -8.40 -15.03 -1.37
C THR A 8 -8.29 -16.53 -1.19
N THR A 9 -7.21 -17.14 -1.69
CA THR A 9 -6.95 -18.58 -1.56
C THR A 9 -5.47 -18.84 -1.46
N THR A 10 -5.11 -20.03 -0.98
CA THR A 10 -3.72 -20.49 -0.90
C THR A 10 -3.41 -21.37 -2.11
N VAL A 11 -2.20 -21.26 -2.64
CA VAL A 11 -1.73 -22.11 -3.73
C VAL A 11 -1.65 -23.56 -3.26
N GLY A 12 -2.38 -24.45 -3.94
CA GLY A 12 -2.43 -25.87 -3.64
C GLY A 12 -1.30 -26.68 -4.30
N PRO A 13 -1.34 -28.02 -4.19
CA PRO A 13 -0.34 -28.91 -4.76
C PRO A 13 -0.12 -28.67 -6.27
N GLY A 14 1.16 -28.61 -6.68
CA GLY A 14 1.53 -28.39 -8.07
C GLY A 14 1.31 -26.96 -8.57
N GLY A 15 1.22 -25.97 -7.67
CA GLY A 15 1.13 -24.56 -8.05
C GLY A 15 -0.25 -24.13 -8.55
N LYS A 16 -1.29 -24.93 -8.27
CA LYS A 16 -2.64 -24.72 -8.79
C LYS A 16 -3.50 -23.94 -7.80
N MET A 17 -4.41 -23.13 -8.34
CA MET A 17 -5.45 -22.44 -7.60
C MET A 17 -6.78 -22.65 -8.31
N GLU A 18 -7.85 -22.84 -7.54
CA GLU A 18 -9.20 -23.03 -8.08
C GLU A 18 -10.03 -21.76 -7.82
N LEU A 19 -10.58 -21.19 -8.88
CA LEU A 19 -11.54 -20.10 -8.82
C LEU A 19 -12.93 -20.70 -8.74
N CYS A 20 -13.61 -20.52 -7.61
CA CYS A 20 -14.95 -21.04 -7.41
C CYS A 20 -15.95 -19.92 -7.60
N SER A 21 -16.60 -19.88 -8.76
CA SER A 21 -17.71 -18.96 -9.01
C SER A 21 -18.88 -19.66 -9.66
N ALA A 22 -20.04 -19.63 -8.99
CA ALA A 22 -21.26 -20.27 -9.46
C ALA A 22 -21.93 -19.55 -10.65
N GLU A 23 -21.51 -18.33 -11.01
CA GLU A 23 -22.18 -17.52 -12.05
C GLU A 23 -21.27 -17.18 -13.26
N LEU A 24 -20.05 -17.71 -13.33
CA LEU A 24 -19.22 -17.58 -14.53
C LEU A 24 -19.68 -18.59 -15.58
N LEU A 25 -20.42 -18.11 -16.57
CA LEU A 25 -20.88 -18.93 -17.68
C LEU A 25 -19.71 -19.32 -18.59
N GLU A 26 -19.79 -20.52 -19.16
CA GLU A 26 -18.81 -21.01 -20.13
C GLU A 26 -18.65 -20.04 -21.30
N GLY A 27 -17.39 -19.78 -21.70
CA GLY A 27 -17.05 -18.85 -22.78
C GLY A 27 -17.01 -17.38 -22.39
N THR A 28 -17.25 -17.03 -21.12
CA THR A 28 -17.11 -15.65 -20.63
C THR A 28 -15.63 -15.23 -20.64
N PRO A 29 -15.24 -14.15 -21.34
CA PRO A 29 -13.87 -13.64 -21.28
C PRO A 29 -13.61 -13.02 -19.91
N VAL A 30 -12.50 -13.43 -19.26
CA VAL A 30 -12.11 -12.93 -17.95
C VAL A 30 -10.62 -12.58 -17.92
N GLU A 31 -10.27 -11.55 -17.16
CA GLU A 31 -8.90 -11.21 -16.79
C GLU A 31 -8.67 -11.66 -15.34
N VAL A 32 -7.53 -12.31 -15.08
CA VAL A 32 -7.17 -12.79 -13.74
C VAL A 32 -5.98 -12.01 -13.21
N ILE A 33 -6.17 -11.32 -12.09
CA ILE A 33 -5.10 -10.63 -11.36
C ILE A 33 -4.74 -11.47 -10.14
N ILE A 34 -3.48 -11.91 -10.06
CA ILE A 34 -2.95 -12.67 -8.92
C ILE A 34 -2.12 -11.72 -8.07
N LEU A 35 -2.53 -11.53 -6.81
CA LEU A 35 -1.75 -10.81 -5.81
C LEU A 35 -1.17 -11.82 -4.81
N ILE A 36 0.15 -11.90 -4.74
CA ILE A 36 0.85 -12.69 -3.73
C ILE A 36 0.84 -11.88 -2.44
N ILE A 37 0.21 -12.42 -1.39
CA ILE A 37 0.20 -11.79 -0.08
C ILE A 37 1.43 -12.33 0.68
N PRO A 38 2.39 -11.47 1.06
CA PRO A 38 3.54 -11.91 1.84
C PRO A 38 3.05 -12.45 3.19
N THR A 39 3.41 -13.68 3.52
CA THR A 39 3.12 -14.28 4.83
C THR A 39 4.28 -13.93 5.75
N GLU A 40 4.24 -12.78 6.43
CA GLU A 40 5.07 -12.31 7.57
C GLU A 40 6.58 -12.69 7.67
N THR A 41 7.19 -13.30 6.67
CA THR A 41 8.55 -13.86 6.72
C THR A 41 9.39 -13.47 5.51
N ASP A 42 8.84 -12.71 4.56
CA ASP A 42 9.64 -11.98 3.59
C ASP A 42 10.01 -10.62 4.20
N GLU A 43 10.97 -10.64 5.13
CA GLU A 43 11.58 -9.49 5.82
C GLU A 43 12.33 -8.51 4.88
N THR A 44 11.98 -8.47 3.59
CA THR A 44 12.66 -7.66 2.57
C THR A 44 11.83 -6.52 2.00
N GLU A 45 10.55 -6.43 2.37
CA GLU A 45 9.84 -5.16 2.41
C GLU A 45 9.78 -4.71 3.87
N LEU A 46 10.87 -4.13 4.38
CA LEU A 46 10.76 -3.23 5.52
C LEU A 46 9.67 -2.21 5.15
N GLU A 47 8.51 -2.32 5.80
CA GLU A 47 7.43 -1.38 5.62
C GLU A 47 8.04 0.02 5.78
N THR A 48 7.77 0.93 4.85
CA THR A 48 8.40 2.27 4.85
C THR A 48 8.13 3.03 6.16
N THR A 49 7.13 2.61 6.93
CA THR A 49 6.85 3.02 8.30
C THR A 49 7.87 2.50 9.31
N ASP A 50 8.36 1.26 9.21
CA ASP A 50 9.34 0.70 10.14
C ASP A 50 10.62 1.53 10.21
N TYR A 51 11.07 2.09 9.08
CA TYR A 51 12.20 3.02 9.07
C TYR A 51 11.92 4.29 9.88
N LEU A 52 10.72 4.86 9.75
CA LEU A 52 10.34 6.06 10.51
C LEU A 52 10.23 5.77 12.01
N TRP A 53 9.90 4.53 12.40
CA TRP A 53 9.84 4.09 13.79
C TRP A 53 11.13 3.45 14.31
N SER A 54 12.13 3.25 13.45
CA SER A 54 13.34 2.46 13.75
C SER A 54 14.26 3.09 14.80
N THR A 55 14.21 4.41 14.98
CA THR A 55 15.02 5.13 15.96
C THR A 55 14.14 6.04 16.80
N GLU A 56 14.53 6.24 18.07
CA GLU A 56 13.81 7.14 18.97
C GLU A 56 13.78 8.58 18.44
N ALA A 57 14.87 9.03 17.80
CA ALA A 57 14.92 10.35 17.17
C ALA A 57 13.92 10.49 16.01
N ASN A 58 13.87 9.50 15.10
CA ASN A 58 12.91 9.53 13.99
C ASN A 58 11.46 9.47 14.50
N ARG A 59 11.21 8.65 15.52
CA ARG A 59 9.90 8.54 16.17
C ARG A 59 9.46 9.87 16.77
N GLN A 60 10.32 10.55 17.52
CA GLN A 60 10.01 11.85 18.11
C GLN A 60 9.71 12.90 17.04
N HIS A 61 10.53 12.98 15.99
CA HIS A 61 10.30 13.90 14.88
C HIS A 61 8.97 13.62 14.15
N LEU A 62 8.62 12.35 13.94
CA LEU A 62 7.37 11.98 13.30
C LEU A 62 6.15 12.40 14.15
N LEU A 63 6.19 12.10 15.45
CA LEU A 63 5.11 12.47 16.37
C LEU A 63 4.94 13.99 16.48
N GLU A 64 6.05 14.74 16.54
CA GLU A 64 6.03 16.19 16.54
C GLU A 64 5.48 16.77 15.23
N ALA A 65 5.85 16.19 14.08
CA ALA A 65 5.33 16.61 12.78
C ALA A 65 3.81 16.40 12.69
N ILE A 66 3.29 15.27 13.19
CA ILE A 66 1.85 14.99 13.25
C ILE A 66 1.14 16.02 14.14
N ASP A 67 1.67 16.26 15.35
CA ASP A 67 1.10 17.24 16.30
C ASP A 67 1.06 18.67 15.73
N ASN A 68 2.12 19.07 15.02
CA ASN A 68 2.19 20.36 14.32
C ASN A 68 1.09 20.48 13.23
N VAL A 69 0.84 19.42 12.47
CA VAL A 69 -0.21 19.38 11.45
C VAL A 69 -1.61 19.49 12.09
N GLU A 70 -1.87 18.70 13.13
CA GLU A 70 -3.15 18.71 13.84
C GLU A 70 -3.46 20.07 14.47
N LYS A 71 -2.46 20.68 15.11
CA LYS A 71 -2.58 22.00 15.75
C LYS A 71 -2.48 23.17 14.77
N ARG A 72 -2.15 22.90 13.50
CA ARG A 72 -1.88 23.92 12.47
C ARG A 72 -0.81 24.93 12.91
N GLN A 73 0.21 24.46 13.61
CA GLN A 73 1.32 25.25 14.11
C GLN A 73 2.60 24.85 13.38
N ASN A 74 3.51 25.80 13.19
CA ASN A 74 4.82 25.55 12.55
C ASN A 74 4.73 24.92 11.14
N LEU A 75 3.65 25.20 10.40
CA LEU A 75 3.47 24.72 9.03
C LEU A 75 3.88 25.79 8.01
N ILE A 76 4.62 25.37 6.99
CA ILE A 76 4.82 26.16 5.77
C ILE A 76 3.93 25.53 4.71
N THR A 77 2.89 26.25 4.30
CA THR A 77 2.08 25.85 3.13
C THR A 77 2.74 26.44 1.90
N ILE A 78 3.08 25.58 0.95
CA ILE A 78 3.69 25.97 -0.32
C ILE A 78 3.05 25.14 -1.42
N THR A 79 2.73 25.76 -2.55
CA THR A 79 2.24 25.05 -3.73
C THR A 79 3.40 24.34 -4.43
N SER A 80 3.09 23.38 -5.30
CA SER A 80 4.11 22.71 -6.11
C SER A 80 4.86 23.71 -6.98
N GLU A 81 4.16 24.70 -7.54
CA GLU A 81 4.74 25.77 -8.34
C GLU A 81 5.73 26.62 -7.52
N GLU A 82 5.31 27.09 -6.34
CA GLU A 82 6.14 27.90 -5.44
C GLU A 82 7.39 27.14 -4.94
N TRP A 83 7.27 25.84 -4.71
CA TRP A 83 8.40 24.99 -4.33
C TRP A 83 9.42 24.90 -5.47
N HIS A 84 8.96 24.66 -6.70
CA HIS A 84 9.81 24.58 -7.88
C HIS A 84 10.55 25.89 -8.17
N GLU A 85 9.94 27.04 -7.91
CA GLU A 85 10.61 28.34 -8.08
C GLU A 85 11.66 28.62 -7.01
N LYS A 86 11.41 28.19 -5.75
CA LYS A 86 12.25 28.55 -4.61
C LYS A 86 13.44 27.62 -4.37
N TYR A 87 13.31 26.33 -4.71
CA TYR A 87 14.26 25.29 -4.27
C TYR A 87 14.82 24.43 -5.40
N ARG A 88 14.52 24.74 -6.66
CA ARG A 88 15.13 24.03 -7.78
C ARG A 88 16.54 24.57 -8.04
N VAL A 89 17.55 23.77 -7.66
CA VAL A 89 18.93 23.86 -8.16
C VAL A 89 19.02 23.14 -9.49
#